data_AF-A0A5K1FYA3-F1
#
_entry.id   AF-A0A5K1FYA3-F1
#
_cell.length_a   1.000
_cell.length_b   1.000
_cell.length_c   1.000
_cell.angle_alpha   90.00
_cell.angle_beta   90.00
_cell.angle_gamma   90.00
#
_symmetry.space_group_name_H-M   'P 1'
#
loop_
_entity.id
_entity.type
_entity.pdbx_description
1 polymer ?
#
loop_
_entity_poly.entity_id
_entity_poly.type
_entity_poly.pdbx_seq_one_letter_code
_entity_poly.pdbx_strand_id
1 'polypeptide(L)' 'DPFRGGRDELLNDILAVIHADDPAAQADDAAAPPRRRLVPEFMLKLA' A
#
# COMPACT_ATOMS: atom_id res chain seq x y z
N ASP A 1 -4.32 -6.52 5.94
CA ASP A 1 -3.44 -6.41 7.11
C ASP A 1 -2.21 -5.58 6.71
N PRO A 2 -2.10 -4.35 7.21
CA PRO A 2 -1.05 -3.41 6.86
C PRO A 2 0.36 -3.94 7.19
N PHE A 3 0.51 -4.76 8.23
CA PHE A 3 1.82 -5.29 8.62
C PHE A 3 2.26 -6.51 7.80
N ARG A 4 1.29 -7.24 7.23
CA ARG A 4 1.52 -8.47 6.48
C ARG A 4 1.78 -8.25 4.99
N GLY A 5 2.00 -7.00 4.57
CA GLY A 5 2.24 -6.63 3.17
C GLY A 5 1.01 -6.80 2.28
N GLY A 6 -0.19 -6.66 2.86
CA GLY A 6 -1.42 -6.56 2.09
C GLY A 6 -1.57 -5.18 1.45
N ARG A 7 -2.54 -5.04 0.54
CA ARG A 7 -2.99 -3.71 0.08
C ARG A 7 -3.44 -2.91 1.29
N ASP A 8 -2.83 -1.74 1.48
CA ASP A 8 -3.22 -0.79 2.52
C ASP A 8 -4.34 0.07 1.94
N GLU A 9 -5.57 -0.17 2.40
CA GLU A 9 -6.77 0.54 1.94
C GLU A 9 -6.67 2.04 2.25
N LEU A 10 -6.16 2.42 3.42
CA LEU A 10 -5.97 3.82 3.81
C LEU A 10 -5.04 4.53 2.84
N LEU A 11 -3.92 3.89 2.49
CA LEU A 11 -2.97 4.50 1.57
C LEU A 11 -3.52 4.55 0.13
N ASN A 12 -4.37 3.62 -0.29
CA ASN A 12 -5.08 3.73 -1.57
C ASN A 12 -6.06 4.90 -1.56
N ASP A 13 -6.81 5.10 -0.47
CA ASP A 13 -7.74 6.22 -0.32
C ASP A 13 -7.01 7.56 -0.33
N ILE A 14 -5.84 7.64 0.34
CA ILE A 14 -4.98 8.83 0.32
C ILE A 14 -4.47 9.11 -1.09
N LEU A 15 -3.94 8.10 -1.79
CA LEU A 15 -3.44 8.27 -3.16
C LEU A 15 -4.58 8.66 -4.13
N ALA A 16 -5.77 8.10 -3.95
CA ALA A 16 -6.95 8.45 -4.75
C ALA A 16 -7.35 9.92 -4.57
N VAL A 17 -7.16 10.50 -3.38
CA VAL A 17 -7.42 11.92 -3.12
C VAL A 17 -6.28 12.81 -3.63
N ILE A 18 -5.02 12.43 -3.42
CA ILE A 18 -3.85 13.23 -3.82
C ILE A 18 -3.66 13.24 -5.33
N HIS A 19 -3.82 12.08 -5.98
CA HIS A 19 -3.61 11.90 -7.43
C HIS A 19 -4.93 11.93 -8.22
N ALA A 20 -6.01 12.48 -7.65
CA ALA A 20 -7.33 12.52 -8.31
C ALA A 20 -7.28 13.16 -9.71
N ASP A 21 -6.49 14.23 -9.85
CA ASP A 21 -6.33 15.02 -11.08
C ASP A 21 -4.98 14.80 -11.78
N ASP A 22 -4.17 13.84 -11.32
CA ASP A 22 -2.86 13.53 -11.89
C ASP A 22 -2.82 12.11 -12.49
N PRO A 23 -3.13 11.96 -13.79
CA PRO A 23 -3.15 10.66 -14.45
C PRO A 23 -1.76 10.02 -14.58
N ALA A 24 -0.67 10.81 -14.51
CA ALA A 24 0.68 10.26 -14.53
C ALA A 24 1.01 9.60 -13.19
N ALA A 25 0.67 10.26 -12.08
CA ALA A 25 0.85 9.71 -10.74
C ALA A 25 -0.02 8.46 -10.50
N GLN A 26 -1.24 8.41 -11.06
CA GLN A 26 -2.07 7.20 -11.03
C GLN A 26 -1.44 6.02 -11.77
N ALA A 27 -0.77 6.27 -12.91
CA ALA A 27 -0.06 5.23 -13.65
C ALA A 27 1.15 4.70 -12.89
N ASP A 28 1.89 5.58 -12.22
CA ASP A 28 3.04 5.21 -11.38
C ASP A 28 2.62 4.41 -10.15
N ASP A 29 1.50 4.77 -9.50
CA ASP A 29 0.92 4.00 -8.40
C ASP A 29 0.49 2.59 -8.83
N ALA A 30 -0.08 2.46 -10.03
CA ALA A 30 -0.49 1.17 -10.59
C ALA A 30 0.71 0.29 -10.97
N ALA A 31 1.84 0.89 -11.36
CA ALA A 31 3.09 0.21 -11.68
C ALA A 31 3.95 -0.11 -10.46
N ALA A 32 3.63 0.45 -9.29
CA ALA A 32 4.43 0.29 -8.08
C ALA A 32 4.50 -1.19 -7.65
N PRO A 33 5.70 -1.70 -7.28
CA PRO A 33 5.86 -3.06 -6.83
C PRO A 33 5.08 -3.30 -5.52
N PRO A 34 4.66 -4.55 -5.25
CA PRO A 34 3.94 -4.90 -4.04
C PRO A 34 4.69 -4.40 -2.79
N ARG A 35 3.99 -3.67 -1.92
CA ARG A 35 4.59 -3.10 -0.72
C ARG A 35 5.22 -4.21 0.12
N ARG A 36 6.49 -4.01 0.46
CA ARG A 36 7.27 -4.99 1.22
C ARG A 36 6.64 -5.14 2.60
N ARG A 37 6.57 -6.40 3.07
CA ARG A 37 6.12 -6.71 4.43
C ARG A 37 6.93 -5.90 5.43
N LEU A 38 6.24 -5.11 6.27
CA LEU A 38 6.88 -4.37 7.35
C LEU A 38 7.29 -5.29 8.50
N VAL A 39 6.56 -6.40 8.67
CA VAL A 39 6.78 -7.34 9.76
C VAL A 39 6.87 -8.78 9.24
N PRO A 40 7.87 -9.56 9.66
CA PRO A 40 7.89 -11.00 9.44
C PRO A 40 6.67 -11.68 10.05
N GLU A 41 6.22 -12.75 9.39
CA GLU A 41 5.03 -13.53 9.76
C GLU A 41 5.04 -14.04 11.21
N PHE A 42 6.23 -14.32 11.76
CA PHE A 42 6.37 -14.86 13.12
C PHE A 42 6.04 -13.84 14.21
N MET A 43 6.34 -12.55 13.98
CA MET A 43 6.05 -11.49 14.95
C MET A 43 4.55 -11.18 15.00
N LEU A 44 3.83 -11.33 13.89
CA LEU A 44 2.37 -11.17 13.82
C LEU A 44 1.60 -12.31 14.50
N LYS A 45 2.22 -13.49 14.64
CA LYS A 45 1.62 -14.63 15.36
C LYS A 45 1.86 -14.60 16.87
N LEU A 46 2.75 -13.73 17.34
CA LEU A 46 3.10 -13.54 18.74
C LEU A 46 2.36 -12.35 19.39
N ALA A 47 1.58 -11.60 18.60
CA ALA A 47 0.75 -10.48 19.03
C ALA A 47 -0.67 -10.93 19.38
#